data_AF-A0A4Q0VV79-F1
#
_entry.id   AF-A0A4Q0VV79-F1
#
_cell.length_a   1.000
_cell.length_b   1.000
_cell.length_c   1.000
_cell.angle_alpha   90.00
_cell.angle_beta   90.00
_cell.angle_gamma   90.00
#
_symmetry.space_group_name_H-M   'P 1'
#
loop_
_entity.id
_entity.type
_entity.pdbx_description
1 polymer ?
#
loop_
_entity_poly.entity_id
_entity_poly.type
_entity_poly.pdbx_seq_one_letter_code
_entity_poly.pdbx_strand_id
1 'polypeptide(L)'
;MKKIFCILVSFFILIGCNQDGETPVNGEAQPINEELLHMQEKLSAAIEKIKDIEGIIETNVHNTRHELDRLHSEVQMLSHLIKNSNLFQIKQAYIKDVIITESETHLIVDFAEFVIDDTMPNGFRIDNDEVDYVKVRLDSDSGVFILDDVSLRYANVEELKIHLISHERLFNFHYAGEQLAAISEQYLP
;
A
#
# COMPACT_ATOMS: atom_id res chain seq x y z
N MET A 1 47.37 -0.07 -19.75
CA MET A 1 48.30 -0.19 -18.60
C MET A 1 49.70 0.38 -18.84
N LYS A 2 50.29 0.36 -20.06
CA LYS A 2 51.63 0.96 -20.31
C LYS A 2 51.73 2.49 -20.19
N LYS A 3 50.63 3.24 -20.39
CA LYS A 3 50.65 4.72 -20.36
C LYS A 3 50.62 5.34 -18.95
N ILE A 4 50.12 4.61 -17.94
CA ILE A 4 50.05 5.09 -16.55
C ILE A 4 51.41 4.95 -15.86
N PHE A 5 52.18 3.91 -16.22
CA PHE A 5 53.51 3.68 -15.66
C PHE A 5 54.54 4.74 -16.06
N CYS A 6 54.43 5.31 -17.28
CA CYS A 6 55.33 6.40 -17.70
C CYS A 6 55.09 7.71 -16.94
N ILE A 7 53.88 7.98 -16.46
CA ILE A 7 53.55 9.22 -15.72
C ILE A 7 54.06 9.13 -14.28
N LEU A 8 53.97 7.95 -13.65
CA LEU A 8 54.52 7.73 -12.31
C LEU A 8 56.05 7.83 -12.27
N VAL A 9 56.76 7.30 -13.27
CA VAL A 9 58.23 7.36 -13.32
C VAL A 9 58.72 8.79 -13.59
N SER A 10 57.99 9.60 -14.36
CA SER A 10 58.37 11.00 -14.60
C SER A 10 58.12 11.91 -13.40
N PHE A 11 57.19 11.56 -12.50
CA PHE A 11 57.00 12.27 -11.23
C PHE A 11 58.14 11.99 -10.22
N PHE A 12 58.67 10.76 -10.20
CA PHE A 12 59.80 10.42 -9.32
C PHE A 12 61.13 11.06 -9.76
N ILE A 13 61.32 11.30 -11.06
CA ILE A 13 62.54 11.97 -11.55
C ILE A 13 62.53 13.47 -11.23
N LEU A 14 61.36 14.12 -11.17
CA LEU A 14 61.24 15.53 -10.79
C LEU A 14 61.46 15.78 -9.29
N ILE A 15 61.26 14.78 -8.43
CA ILE A 15 61.53 14.87 -6.99
C ILE A 15 63.03 14.62 -6.67
N GLY A 16 63.79 14.03 -7.60
CA GLY A 16 65.20 13.67 -7.41
C GLY A 16 66.23 14.79 -7.67
N CYS A 17 65.82 15.98 -8.13
CA CYS A 17 66.73 17.09 -8.45
C CYS A 17 66.56 18.31 -7.52
N ASN A 18 66.35 18.08 -6.23
CA ASN A 18 66.40 19.15 -5.23
C ASN A 18 67.21 18.69 -3.99
N GLN A 19 68.50 18.43 -4.21
CA GLN A 19 69.52 18.48 -3.16
C GLN A 19 70.14 19.87 -3.21
N ASP A 20 69.68 20.74 -2.32
CA ASP A 20 70.45 21.75 -1.59
C ASP A 20 69.49 22.79 -1.02
N GLY A 21 69.26 22.71 0.29
CA GLY A 21 68.39 23.63 1.01
C GLY A 21 67.87 23.00 2.28
N GLU A 22 68.64 23.09 3.36
CA GLU A 22 68.11 22.96 4.71
C GLU A 22 67.03 24.03 4.93
N THR A 23 65.76 23.65 4.79
CA THR A 23 64.63 24.37 5.36
C THR A 23 63.97 23.47 6.41
N PRO A 24 63.55 24.01 7.56
CA PRO A 24 62.98 23.20 8.62
C PRO A 24 61.55 22.80 8.23
N VAL A 25 61.39 21.68 7.54
CA VAL A 25 60.10 21.04 7.19
C VAL A 25 59.46 20.35 8.41
N ASN A 26 59.57 20.96 9.60
CA ASN A 26 59.00 20.42 10.84
C ASN A 26 57.76 21.18 11.33
N GLY A 27 57.41 22.32 10.71
CA GLY A 27 56.26 23.14 11.11
C GLY A 27 54.95 22.85 10.38
N GLU A 28 55.00 22.41 9.12
CA GLU A 28 53.79 22.20 8.29
C GLU A 28 53.30 20.74 8.27
N ALA A 29 54.14 19.78 8.66
CA ALA A 29 53.79 18.37 8.71
C ALA A 29 52.92 18.00 9.93
N GLN A 30 53.08 18.72 11.05
CA GLN A 30 52.29 18.50 12.27
C GLN A 30 50.79 18.80 12.10
N PRO A 31 50.37 19.97 11.57
CA PRO A 31 48.94 20.28 11.43
C PRO A 31 48.21 19.35 10.44
N ILE A 32 48.89 18.92 9.37
CA ILE A 32 48.32 17.97 8.39
C ILE A 32 48.12 16.59 9.02
N ASN A 33 49.05 16.15 9.87
CA ASN A 33 48.97 14.85 10.51
C ASN A 33 47.87 14.82 11.60
N GLU A 34 47.67 15.93 12.32
CA GLU A 34 46.56 16.11 13.25
C GLU A 34 45.20 16.14 12.52
N GLU A 35 45.12 16.80 11.36
CA GLU A 35 43.91 16.84 10.55
C GLU A 35 43.57 15.46 9.96
N LEU A 36 44.56 14.70 9.52
CA LEU A 36 44.41 13.31 9.09
C LEU A 36 43.91 12.40 10.22
N LEU A 37 44.46 12.56 11.43
CA LEU A 37 44.03 11.80 12.60
C LEU A 37 42.55 12.11 12.94
N HIS A 38 42.18 13.40 12.93
CA HIS A 38 40.80 13.83 13.17
C HIS A 38 39.83 13.34 12.10
N MET A 39 40.24 13.36 10.82
CA MET A 39 39.44 12.79 9.73
C MET A 39 39.28 11.27 9.87
N GLN A 40 40.33 10.57 10.32
CA GLN A 40 40.29 9.14 10.57
C GLN A 40 39.35 8.79 11.74
N GLU A 41 39.37 9.56 12.82
CA GLU A 41 38.44 9.42 13.94
C GLU A 41 36.99 9.65 13.52
N LYS A 42 36.72 10.72 12.76
CA LYS A 42 35.40 10.99 12.20
C LYS A 42 34.92 9.87 11.28
N LEU A 43 35.80 9.33 10.44
CA LEU A 43 35.46 8.22 9.55
C LEU A 43 35.15 6.96 10.35
N SER A 44 35.95 6.65 11.38
CA SER A 44 35.70 5.50 12.26
C SER A 44 34.36 5.63 12.98
N ALA A 45 34.05 6.81 13.53
CA ALA A 45 32.78 7.08 14.17
C ALA A 45 31.59 7.02 13.19
N ALA A 46 31.78 7.46 11.94
CA ALA A 46 30.76 7.34 10.89
C ALA A 46 30.53 5.87 10.50
N ILE A 47 31.58 5.07 10.38
CA ILE A 47 31.49 3.62 10.09
C ILE A 47 30.74 2.89 11.21
N GLU A 48 31.03 3.21 12.48
CA GLU A 48 30.34 2.62 13.62
C GLU A 48 28.84 2.97 13.59
N LYS A 49 28.49 4.23 13.34
CA LYS A 49 27.09 4.65 13.17
C LYS A 49 26.40 3.95 12.00
N ILE A 50 27.09 3.70 10.89
CA ILE A 50 26.53 2.96 9.76
C ILE A 50 26.18 1.53 10.20
N LYS A 51 27.08 0.86 10.92
CA LYS A 51 26.82 -0.49 11.44
C LYS A 51 25.65 -0.54 12.41
N ASP A 52 25.53 0.46 13.28
CA ASP A 52 24.39 0.56 14.21
C ASP A 52 23.08 0.73 13.45
N ILE A 53 23.07 1.58 12.42
CA ILE A 53 21.90 1.78 11.55
C ILE A 53 21.57 0.49 10.79
N GLU A 54 22.55 -0.23 10.26
CA GLU A 54 22.36 -1.52 9.60
C GLU A 54 21.71 -2.54 10.55
N GLY A 55 22.18 -2.63 11.79
CA GLY A 55 21.58 -3.50 12.81
C GLY A 55 20.14 -3.14 13.16
N ILE A 56 19.82 -1.83 13.23
CA ILE A 56 18.44 -1.35 13.43
C ILE A 56 17.56 -1.71 12.22
N ILE A 57 18.06 -1.53 10.99
CA ILE A 57 17.33 -1.88 9.77
C ILE A 57 17.05 -3.38 9.72
N GLU A 58 18.03 -4.23 9.98
CA GLU A 58 17.84 -5.69 9.98
C GLU A 58 16.79 -6.12 11.02
N THR A 59 16.86 -5.56 12.22
CA THR A 59 15.87 -5.82 13.29
C THR A 59 14.48 -5.39 12.86
N ASN A 60 14.34 -4.19 12.29
CA ASN A 60 13.06 -3.68 11.82
C ASN A 60 12.49 -4.52 10.66
N VAL A 61 13.32 -4.89 9.68
CA VAL A 61 12.91 -5.75 8.56
C VAL A 61 12.44 -7.11 9.08
N HIS A 62 13.15 -7.70 10.03
CA HIS A 62 12.75 -8.97 10.65
C HIS A 62 11.40 -8.86 11.37
N ASN A 63 11.23 -7.82 12.19
CA ASN A 63 9.99 -7.59 12.93
C ASN A 63 8.80 -7.33 12.01
N THR A 64 8.95 -6.44 11.02
CA THR A 64 7.90 -6.14 10.05
C THR A 64 7.52 -7.38 9.25
N ARG A 65 8.50 -8.22 8.85
CA ARG A 65 8.20 -9.48 8.16
C ARG A 65 7.38 -10.43 9.04
N HIS A 66 7.76 -10.57 10.31
CA HIS A 66 7.02 -11.40 11.25
C HIS A 66 5.58 -10.88 11.46
N GLU A 67 5.39 -9.56 11.57
CA GLU A 67 4.05 -8.95 11.66
C GLU A 67 3.21 -9.20 10.40
N LEU A 68 3.82 -9.08 9.21
CA LEU A 68 3.17 -9.38 7.94
C LEU A 68 2.76 -10.85 7.84
N ASP A 69 3.64 -11.78 8.23
CA ASP A 69 3.35 -13.21 8.23
C ASP A 69 2.21 -13.56 9.21
N ARG A 70 2.17 -12.89 10.38
CA ARG A 70 1.07 -13.02 11.34
C ARG A 70 -0.25 -12.51 10.75
N LEU A 71 -0.25 -11.30 10.20
CA LEU A 71 -1.42 -10.71 9.57
C LEU A 71 -1.93 -11.58 8.41
N HIS A 72 -1.03 -12.11 7.59
CA HIS A 72 -1.38 -13.02 6.51
C HIS A 72 -2.08 -14.28 7.02
N SER A 73 -1.56 -14.88 8.10
CA SER A 73 -2.15 -16.05 8.74
C SER A 73 -3.53 -15.76 9.33
N GLU A 74 -3.69 -14.61 9.98
CA GLU A 74 -4.98 -14.14 10.52
C GLU A 74 -6.02 -13.94 9.40
N VAL A 75 -5.63 -13.30 8.29
CA VAL A 75 -6.50 -13.11 7.12
C VAL A 75 -6.89 -14.44 6.48
N GLN A 76 -5.96 -15.40 6.37
CA GLN A 76 -6.27 -16.73 5.86
C GLN A 76 -7.27 -17.47 6.77
N MET A 77 -7.07 -17.40 8.08
CA MET A 77 -7.97 -18.00 9.07
C MET A 77 -9.37 -17.38 8.97
N LEU A 78 -9.47 -16.05 8.92
CA LEU A 78 -10.75 -15.35 8.76
C LEU A 78 -11.42 -15.72 7.43
N SER A 79 -10.67 -15.78 6.33
CA SER A 79 -11.20 -16.22 5.04
C SER A 79 -11.75 -17.65 5.10
N HIS A 80 -11.07 -18.55 5.80
CA HIS A 80 -11.54 -19.92 6.00
C HIS A 80 -12.81 -19.97 6.86
N LEU A 81 -12.88 -19.19 7.94
CA LEU A 81 -14.07 -19.10 8.79
C LEU A 81 -15.26 -18.52 8.03
N ILE A 82 -15.06 -17.46 7.25
CA ILE A 82 -16.10 -16.86 6.41
C ILE A 82 -16.62 -17.85 5.38
N LYS A 83 -15.72 -18.56 4.66
CA LYS A 83 -16.11 -19.53 3.63
C LYS A 83 -16.89 -20.73 4.15
N ASN A 84 -16.68 -21.13 5.40
CA ASN A 84 -17.33 -22.31 5.99
C ASN A 84 -18.45 -21.94 6.98
N SER A 85 -18.74 -20.66 7.16
CA SER A 85 -19.78 -20.18 8.05
C SER A 85 -21.02 -19.84 7.25
N ASN A 86 -22.16 -20.42 7.63
CA ASN A 86 -23.47 -20.07 7.08
C ASN A 86 -23.95 -18.67 7.55
N LEU A 87 -23.19 -18.01 8.42
CA LEU A 87 -23.52 -16.68 8.93
C LEU A 87 -23.20 -15.59 7.91
N PHE A 88 -22.29 -15.83 6.95
CA PHE A 88 -21.94 -14.82 5.96
C PHE A 88 -22.66 -15.10 4.65
N GLN A 89 -23.44 -14.13 4.20
CA GLN A 89 -24.18 -14.23 2.95
C GLN A 89 -23.81 -13.07 2.05
N ILE A 90 -23.60 -13.36 0.77
CA ILE A 90 -23.44 -12.33 -0.25
C ILE A 90 -24.70 -12.38 -1.11
N LYS A 91 -25.40 -11.25 -1.19
CA LYS A 91 -26.54 -11.07 -2.09
C LYS A 91 -26.19 -10.01 -3.12
N GLN A 92 -26.57 -10.22 -4.37
CA GLN A 92 -26.37 -9.22 -5.40
C GLN A 92 -27.64 -8.39 -5.57
N ALA A 93 -27.48 -7.10 -5.78
CA ALA A 93 -28.63 -6.23 -6.01
C ALA A 93 -28.27 -4.99 -6.82
N TYR A 94 -29.28 -4.45 -7.49
CA TYR A 94 -29.25 -3.11 -8.07
C TYR A 94 -29.81 -2.12 -7.06
N ILE A 95 -29.06 -1.07 -6.73
CA ILE A 95 -29.57 0.01 -5.89
C ILE A 95 -30.37 0.95 -6.79
N LYS A 96 -31.68 1.04 -6.56
CA LYS A 96 -32.61 1.85 -7.36
C LYS A 96 -32.78 3.26 -6.82
N ASP A 97 -32.76 3.44 -5.50
CA ASP A 97 -32.84 4.76 -4.86
C ASP A 97 -32.24 4.73 -3.45
N VAL A 98 -31.95 5.93 -2.93
CA VAL A 98 -31.51 6.16 -1.55
C VAL A 98 -32.49 7.13 -0.90
N ILE A 99 -33.16 6.68 0.16
CA ILE A 99 -34.08 7.48 0.96
C ILE A 99 -33.35 7.93 2.22
N ILE A 100 -33.11 9.23 2.32
CA ILE A 100 -32.47 9.85 3.49
C ILE A 100 -33.56 10.61 4.26
N THR A 101 -33.74 10.27 5.53
CA THR A 101 -34.61 10.96 6.48
C THR A 101 -33.77 11.51 7.63
N GLU A 102 -34.37 12.33 8.50
CA GLU A 102 -33.65 12.89 9.67
C GLU A 102 -33.14 11.81 10.64
N SER A 103 -33.79 10.65 10.68
CA SER A 103 -33.48 9.58 11.64
C SER A 103 -32.81 8.35 11.01
N GLU A 104 -33.05 8.09 9.73
CA GLU A 104 -32.65 6.84 9.08
C GLU A 104 -32.32 7.03 7.60
N THR A 105 -31.36 6.24 7.12
CA THR A 105 -31.05 6.07 5.71
C THR A 105 -31.47 4.68 5.25
N HIS A 106 -32.18 4.62 4.13
CA HIS A 106 -32.61 3.36 3.50
C HIS A 106 -32.17 3.30 2.04
N LEU A 107 -31.69 2.15 1.61
CA LEU A 107 -31.49 1.81 0.21
C LEU A 107 -32.72 1.07 -0.31
N ILE A 108 -33.19 1.46 -1.48
CA ILE A 108 -34.17 0.69 -2.24
C ILE A 108 -33.41 -0.19 -3.21
N VAL A 109 -33.55 -1.50 -3.08
CA VAL A 109 -32.77 -2.47 -3.86
C VAL A 109 -33.67 -3.49 -4.55
N ASP A 110 -33.25 -3.89 -5.75
CA ASP A 110 -33.78 -5.05 -6.46
C ASP A 110 -32.73 -6.16 -6.40
N PHE A 111 -33.01 -7.24 -5.67
CA PHE A 111 -32.09 -8.37 -5.59
C PHE A 111 -32.03 -9.12 -6.92
N ALA A 112 -30.84 -9.61 -7.20
CA ALA A 112 -30.50 -10.27 -8.45
C ALA A 112 -29.73 -11.57 -8.19
N GLU A 113 -29.94 -12.55 -9.06
CA GLU A 113 -29.25 -13.83 -9.03
C GLU A 113 -28.49 -14.08 -10.33
N PHE A 114 -27.32 -14.72 -10.21
CA PHE A 114 -26.57 -15.24 -11.35
C PHE A 114 -27.17 -16.56 -11.80
N VAL A 115 -27.70 -16.57 -13.02
CA VAL A 115 -28.21 -17.76 -13.66
C VAL A 115 -27.22 -18.17 -14.75
N ILE A 116 -26.66 -19.37 -14.64
CA ILE A 116 -25.82 -19.95 -15.70
C ILE A 116 -26.70 -20.16 -16.93
N ASP A 117 -26.32 -19.56 -18.04
CA ASP A 117 -27.06 -19.59 -19.29
C ASP A 117 -26.08 -19.72 -20.46
N ASP A 118 -25.90 -20.94 -20.95
CA ASP A 118 -25.01 -21.27 -22.06
C ASP A 118 -25.43 -20.63 -23.39
N THR A 119 -26.60 -19.99 -23.46
CA THR A 119 -27.08 -19.25 -24.64
C THR A 119 -26.59 -17.81 -24.68
N MET A 120 -26.08 -17.27 -23.56
CA MET A 120 -25.54 -15.92 -23.47
C MET A 120 -24.05 -15.89 -23.84
N PRO A 121 -23.54 -14.83 -24.49
CA PRO A 121 -22.12 -14.74 -24.91
C PRO A 121 -21.10 -14.89 -23.77
N ASN A 122 -21.50 -14.49 -22.56
CA ASN A 122 -20.74 -14.55 -21.32
C ASN A 122 -21.03 -15.81 -20.48
N GLY A 123 -21.91 -16.71 -20.94
CA GLY A 123 -22.27 -17.95 -20.26
C GLY A 123 -23.15 -17.78 -19.01
N PHE A 124 -23.62 -16.56 -18.75
CA PHE A 124 -24.53 -16.28 -17.62
C PHE A 124 -25.45 -15.11 -17.96
N ARG A 125 -26.58 -15.04 -17.27
CA ARG A 125 -27.40 -13.84 -17.17
C ARG A 125 -27.66 -13.49 -15.72
N ILE A 126 -28.06 -12.25 -15.49
CA ILE A 126 -28.47 -11.78 -14.18
C ILE A 126 -29.99 -11.63 -14.26
N ASP A 127 -30.70 -12.47 -13.52
CA ASP A 127 -32.15 -12.37 -13.39
C ASP A 127 -32.48 -11.64 -12.10
N ASN A 128 -33.49 -10.75 -12.14
CA ASN A 128 -34.05 -10.19 -10.91
C ASN A 128 -34.90 -11.27 -10.26
N ASP A 129 -34.48 -11.68 -9.06
CA ASP A 129 -35.06 -12.82 -8.34
C ASP A 129 -36.45 -12.47 -7.81
N GLU A 130 -36.64 -11.23 -7.36
CA GLU A 130 -37.92 -10.65 -6.96
C GLU A 130 -37.99 -9.19 -7.42
N VAL A 131 -39.03 -8.80 -8.17
CA VAL A 131 -39.33 -7.38 -8.49
C VAL A 131 -40.03 -6.72 -7.29
N ASP A 132 -39.48 -6.95 -6.09
CA ASP A 132 -39.96 -6.34 -4.86
C ASP A 132 -38.89 -5.35 -4.41
N TYR A 133 -39.22 -4.07 -4.47
CA TYR A 133 -38.39 -2.98 -3.98
C TYR A 133 -38.10 -3.18 -2.49
N VAL A 134 -37.00 -3.87 -2.16
CA VAL A 134 -36.65 -4.16 -0.77
C VAL A 134 -35.99 -2.94 -0.14
N LYS A 135 -36.42 -2.59 1.06
CA LYS A 135 -35.80 -1.54 1.87
C LYS A 135 -34.70 -2.14 2.74
N VAL A 136 -33.46 -1.72 2.50
CA VAL A 136 -32.31 -2.09 3.31
C VAL A 136 -31.86 -0.88 4.12
N ARG A 137 -31.88 -0.99 5.44
CA ARG A 137 -31.47 0.08 6.35
C ARG A 137 -29.94 0.18 6.39
N LEU A 138 -29.45 1.42 6.31
CA LEU A 138 -28.06 1.76 6.62
C LEU A 138 -27.98 2.38 8.01
N ASP A 139 -26.92 2.06 8.74
CA ASP A 139 -26.62 2.73 10.01
C ASP A 139 -26.13 4.16 9.74
N SER A 140 -26.41 5.06 10.67
CA SER A 140 -26.01 6.46 10.62
C SER A 140 -24.50 6.69 10.67
N ASP A 141 -23.73 5.71 11.17
CA ASP A 141 -22.27 5.72 11.19
C ASP A 141 -21.64 5.01 9.97
N SER A 142 -22.45 4.59 9.00
CA SER A 142 -21.98 3.92 7.79
C SER A 142 -21.05 4.83 6.99
N GLY A 143 -19.81 4.36 6.76
CA GLY A 143 -18.85 5.06 5.91
C GLY A 143 -19.05 4.73 4.43
N VAL A 144 -19.08 5.75 3.56
CA VAL A 144 -19.08 5.57 2.11
C VAL A 144 -17.70 5.90 1.57
N PHE A 145 -17.17 5.01 0.73
CA PHE A 145 -15.91 5.23 0.04
C PHE A 145 -16.13 5.09 -1.47
N ILE A 146 -15.68 6.09 -2.22
CA ILE A 146 -15.79 6.12 -3.68
C ILE A 146 -14.37 6.06 -4.24
N LEU A 147 -14.15 5.14 -5.17
CA LEU A 147 -12.92 5.04 -5.92
C LEU A 147 -13.09 5.81 -7.23
N ASP A 148 -12.48 6.99 -7.30
CA ASP A 148 -12.40 7.79 -8.52
C ASP A 148 -11.00 7.59 -9.13
N ASP A 149 -10.93 6.86 -10.23
CA ASP A 149 -9.70 6.36 -10.88
C ASP A 149 -8.80 5.53 -9.93
N VAL A 150 -7.78 6.17 -9.34
CA VAL A 150 -6.81 5.55 -8.43
C VAL A 150 -6.89 6.11 -7.01
N SER A 151 -7.79 7.08 -6.78
CA SER A 151 -7.91 7.76 -5.49
C SER A 151 -9.16 7.30 -4.77
N LEU A 152 -8.97 6.68 -3.60
CA LEU A 152 -10.06 6.39 -2.68
C LEU A 152 -10.38 7.66 -1.89
N ARG A 153 -11.64 8.11 -1.93
CA ARG A 153 -12.10 9.22 -1.10
C ARG A 153 -13.28 8.80 -0.24
N TYR A 154 -13.34 9.37 0.95
CA TYR A 154 -14.53 9.31 1.79
C TYR A 154 -15.63 10.19 1.17
N ALA A 155 -16.84 9.69 1.17
CA ALA A 155 -18.04 10.37 0.70
C ALA A 155 -19.13 10.24 1.77
N ASN A 156 -20.13 11.12 1.71
CA ASN A 156 -21.36 10.95 2.49
C ASN A 156 -22.40 10.16 1.67
N VAL A 157 -23.52 9.85 2.31
CA VAL A 157 -24.63 9.10 1.70
C VAL A 157 -25.32 9.91 0.59
N GLU A 158 -25.35 11.24 0.72
CA GLU A 158 -25.90 12.13 -0.31
C GLU A 158 -25.09 12.05 -1.61
N GLU A 159 -23.76 12.01 -1.49
CA GLU A 159 -22.85 11.81 -2.62
C GLU A 159 -23.02 10.42 -3.24
N LEU A 160 -23.24 9.37 -2.44
CA LEU A 160 -23.58 8.04 -2.95
C LEU A 160 -24.81 8.12 -3.86
N LYS A 161 -25.88 8.80 -3.41
CA LYS A 161 -27.11 8.96 -4.20
C LYS A 161 -26.83 9.58 -5.57
N ILE A 162 -25.99 10.61 -5.63
CA ILE A 162 -25.63 11.29 -6.89
C ILE A 162 -24.90 10.33 -7.84
N HIS A 163 -23.96 9.54 -7.32
CA HIS A 163 -23.15 8.62 -8.13
C HIS A 163 -23.94 7.42 -8.67
N LEU A 164 -24.91 6.92 -7.89
CA LEU A 164 -25.74 5.78 -8.25
C LEU A 164 -26.70 6.05 -9.43
N ILE A 165 -27.22 7.27 -9.57
CA ILE A 165 -28.25 7.60 -10.58
C ILE A 165 -27.73 7.50 -12.02
N SER A 166 -26.40 7.51 -12.22
CA SER A 166 -25.82 7.62 -13.56
C SER A 166 -25.93 6.35 -14.41
N HIS A 167 -25.93 5.16 -13.80
CA HIS A 167 -25.88 3.86 -14.51
C HIS A 167 -26.53 2.75 -13.69
N GLU A 168 -27.13 1.75 -14.34
CA GLU A 168 -27.54 0.51 -13.65
C GLU A 168 -26.29 -0.28 -13.25
N ARG A 169 -25.93 -0.18 -11.96
CA ARG A 169 -24.74 -0.81 -11.38
C ARG A 169 -25.14 -1.96 -10.47
N LEU A 170 -24.40 -3.06 -10.55
CA LEU A 170 -24.60 -4.22 -9.69
C LEU A 170 -23.73 -4.09 -8.44
N PHE A 171 -24.28 -4.45 -7.29
CA PHE A 171 -23.58 -4.40 -6.01
C PHE A 171 -23.66 -5.73 -5.29
N ASN A 172 -22.59 -6.07 -4.56
CA ASN A 172 -22.55 -7.14 -3.60
C ASN A 172 -22.88 -6.59 -2.20
N PHE A 173 -23.93 -7.12 -1.59
CA PHE A 173 -24.34 -6.88 -0.21
C PHE A 173 -23.82 -8.01 0.67
N HIS A 174 -22.89 -7.68 1.56
CA HIS A 174 -22.24 -8.61 2.47
C HIS A 174 -22.93 -8.58 3.82
N TYR A 175 -23.65 -9.66 4.14
CA TYR A 175 -24.37 -9.82 5.40
C TYR A 175 -23.56 -10.67 6.38
N ALA A 176 -23.61 -10.30 7.66
CA ALA A 176 -23.16 -11.09 8.80
C ALA A 176 -24.38 -11.39 9.68
N GLY A 177 -24.97 -12.58 9.50
CA GLY A 177 -26.31 -12.90 9.99
C GLY A 177 -27.36 -12.08 9.24
N GLU A 178 -28.15 -11.31 9.98
CA GLU A 178 -29.16 -10.41 9.41
C GLU A 178 -28.65 -8.97 9.21
N GLN A 179 -27.43 -8.67 9.70
CA GLN A 179 -26.85 -7.32 9.63
C GLN A 179 -26.06 -7.13 8.34
N LEU A 180 -26.32 -6.03 7.65
CA LEU A 180 -25.49 -5.61 6.50
C LEU A 180 -24.17 -5.05 7.02
N ALA A 181 -23.06 -5.68 6.63
CA ALA A 181 -21.72 -5.30 7.05
C ALA A 181 -21.00 -4.45 5.99
N ALA A 182 -21.21 -4.74 4.71
CA ALA A 182 -20.56 -3.99 3.63
C ALA A 182 -21.37 -4.05 2.33
N ILE A 183 -21.18 -3.03 1.50
CA ILE A 183 -21.65 -3.00 0.10
C ILE A 183 -20.45 -2.68 -0.78
N SER A 184 -20.28 -3.43 -1.87
CA SER A 184 -19.21 -3.18 -2.85
C SER A 184 -19.74 -3.28 -4.27
N GLU A 185 -19.35 -2.36 -5.15
CA GLU A 185 -19.69 -2.43 -6.57
C GLU A 185 -19.07 -3.68 -7.23
N GLN A 186 -19.84 -4.38 -8.05
CA GLN A 186 -19.39 -5.51 -8.84
C GLN A 186 -19.26 -5.11 -10.30
N TYR A 187 -18.03 -5.14 -10.79
CA TYR A 187 -17.76 -5.03 -12.21
C TYR A 187 -18.04 -6.37 -12.90
N LEU A 188 -18.93 -6.34 -13.89
CA LEU A 188 -19.19 -7.50 -14.74
C LEU A 188 -18.08 -7.59 -15.82
N PRO A 189 -17.56 -8.80 -16.09
CA PRO A 189 -16.54 -9.02 -17.12
C PRO A 189 -17.07 -8.76 -18.54
#